data_AF-A0A401T734-F1
#
_entry.id   AF-A0A401T734-F1
#
_cell.length_a   1.000
_cell.length_b   1.000
_cell.length_c   1.000
_cell.angle_alpha   90.00
_cell.angle_beta   90.00
_cell.angle_gamma   90.00
#
_symmetry.space_group_name_H-M   'P 1'
#
loop_
_entity.id
_entity.type
_entity.pdbx_description
1 polymer ?
#
loop_
_entity_poly.entity_id
_entity_poly.type
_entity_poly.pdbx_seq_one_letter_code
_entity_poly.pdbx_strand_id
1 'polypeptide(L)'
;MCPSSCASRVHAAGPTRVHAAGPRHVRAAGLTRVRAARPTCVRAAGPTRVRAAGPTRVRAAGPTRVRAAGPRRVRAAGPSRVRAAGPTRVRVPGPTGVCAAGPSRVHAAGPTRVHAAGPSQVRADGPARVRADGPVRVRADGPTRFQSTLYE
;
A
#
# COMPACT_ATOMS: atom_id res chain seq x y z
N MET A 1 -0.82 33.56 -14.18
CA MET A 1 0.23 32.52 -14.20
C MET A 1 0.64 32.21 -12.76
N CYS A 2 0.12 31.15 -12.15
CA CYS A 2 0.49 30.74 -10.78
C CYS A 2 1.39 29.51 -10.88
N PRO A 3 2.64 29.51 -10.38
CA PRO A 3 3.46 28.32 -10.46
C PRO A 3 2.95 27.31 -9.41
N SER A 4 2.28 26.27 -9.90
CA SER A 4 2.27 24.89 -9.38
C SER A 4 2.45 24.70 -7.86
N SER A 5 1.32 24.61 -7.15
CA SER A 5 1.11 24.01 -5.82
C SER A 5 2.36 23.75 -4.94
N CYS A 6 2.56 24.56 -3.89
CA CYS A 6 3.52 24.29 -2.81
C CYS A 6 3.27 22.92 -2.15
N ALA A 7 3.94 21.87 -2.63
CA ALA A 7 4.04 20.61 -1.91
C ALA A 7 5.05 20.79 -0.77
N SER A 8 4.58 20.83 0.48
CA SER A 8 5.46 21.00 1.64
C SER A 8 6.33 19.75 1.83
N ARG A 9 7.64 19.94 2.00
CA ARG A 9 8.61 18.87 2.28
C ARG A 9 8.86 18.77 3.78
N VAL A 10 8.83 17.55 4.31
CA VAL A 10 9.18 17.23 5.71
C VAL A 10 10.39 16.31 5.69
N HIS A 11 11.45 16.69 6.39
CA HIS A 11 12.67 15.90 6.57
C HIS A 11 12.90 15.70 8.07
N ALA A 12 13.07 14.46 8.51
CA ALA A 12 13.30 14.16 9.92
C ALA A 12 14.16 12.90 10.09
N ALA A 13 15.03 12.91 11.10
CA ALA A 13 15.77 11.75 11.59
C ALA A 13 15.31 11.50 13.03
N GLY A 14 14.29 10.67 13.20
CA GLY A 14 13.63 10.43 14.48
C GLY A 14 12.13 10.10 14.34
N PRO A 15 11.43 9.86 15.47
CA PRO A 15 10.00 9.63 15.47
C PRO A 15 9.25 10.82 14.86
N THR A 16 8.64 10.61 13.71
CA THR A 16 8.02 11.68 12.92
C THR A 16 6.50 11.49 12.86
N ARG A 17 5.75 12.54 13.21
CA ARG A 17 4.30 12.60 13.02
C ARG A 17 3.95 13.75 12.08
N VAL A 18 3.30 13.46 10.97
CA VAL A 18 2.92 14.45 9.96
C VAL A 18 1.41 14.47 9.82
N HIS A 19 0.80 15.63 10.03
CA HIS A 19 -0.60 15.92 9.69
C HIS A 19 -0.65 16.93 8.54
N ALA A 20 -1.24 16.54 7.41
CA ALA A 20 -1.23 17.30 6.18
C ALA A 20 -2.63 17.48 5.59
N ALA A 21 -3.08 18.74 5.49
CA ALA A 21 -4.26 19.08 4.69
C ALA A 21 -3.92 19.28 3.20
N GLY A 22 -2.69 19.73 2.89
CA GLY A 22 -2.19 19.97 1.53
C GLY A 22 -1.31 18.84 0.97
N PRO A 23 -0.88 18.95 -0.30
CA PRO A 23 0.08 18.02 -0.89
C PRO A 23 1.40 18.00 -0.10
N ARG A 24 1.95 16.82 0.20
CA ARG A 24 3.20 16.71 0.96
C ARG A 24 4.14 15.61 0.51
N HIS A 25 5.43 15.90 0.67
CA HIS A 25 6.52 14.95 0.52
C HIS A 25 7.19 14.74 1.89
N VAL A 26 7.08 13.55 2.45
CA VAL A 26 7.67 13.18 3.74
C VAL A 26 8.89 12.31 3.49
N ARG A 27 10.05 12.72 4.02
CA ARG A 27 11.26 11.92 4.12
C ARG A 27 11.62 11.75 5.59
N ALA A 28 11.62 10.52 6.09
CA ALA A 28 11.90 10.26 7.49
C ALA A 28 12.79 9.04 7.68
N ALA A 29 13.65 9.07 8.69
CA ALA A 29 14.34 7.91 9.23
C ALA A 29 13.81 7.66 10.65
N GLY A 30 13.47 6.41 10.98
CA GLY A 30 12.81 6.03 12.21
C GLY A 30 11.28 5.86 12.07
N LEU A 31 10.59 5.85 13.21
CA LEU A 31 9.15 5.62 13.26
C LEU A 31 8.39 6.76 12.59
N THR A 32 7.64 6.46 11.53
CA THR A 32 6.94 7.48 10.73
C THR A 32 5.43 7.26 10.78
N ARG A 33 4.68 8.30 11.16
CA ARG A 33 3.21 8.34 11.10
C ARG A 33 2.75 9.51 10.25
N VAL A 34 1.98 9.24 9.20
CA VAL A 34 1.43 10.27 8.30
C VAL A 34 -0.08 10.17 8.26
N ARG A 35 -0.76 11.30 8.47
CA ARG A 35 -2.19 11.49 8.21
C ARG A 35 -2.35 12.59 7.16
N ALA A 36 -3.00 12.28 6.05
CA ALA A 36 -3.18 13.24 4.96
C ALA A 36 -4.56 13.19 4.30
N ALA A 37 -5.10 14.33 3.93
CA ALA A 37 -6.34 14.41 3.13
C ALA A 37 -6.08 14.51 1.62
N ARG A 38 -4.88 14.97 1.23
CA ARG A 38 -4.50 15.31 -0.14
C ARG A 38 -3.33 14.44 -0.65
N PRO A 39 -2.90 14.60 -1.93
CA PRO A 39 -1.84 13.78 -2.49
C PRO A 39 -0.57 13.77 -1.64
N THR A 40 -0.08 12.57 -1.28
CA THR A 40 1.06 12.43 -0.37
C THR A 40 2.08 11.42 -0.89
N CYS A 41 3.35 11.80 -0.82
CA CYS A 41 4.49 10.92 -1.07
C CYS A 41 5.26 10.70 0.24
N VAL A 42 5.46 9.45 0.63
CA VAL A 42 6.22 9.08 1.84
C VAL A 42 7.41 8.25 1.43
N ARG A 43 8.61 8.68 1.81
CA ARG A 43 9.85 7.90 1.77
C ARG A 43 10.36 7.74 3.20
N ALA A 44 10.38 6.51 3.70
CA ALA A 44 10.78 6.24 5.08
C ALA A 44 11.76 5.09 5.19
N ALA A 45 12.73 5.20 6.10
CA ALA A 45 13.55 4.09 6.57
C ALA A 45 13.15 3.80 8.01
N GLY A 46 12.46 2.69 8.26
CA GLY A 46 11.90 2.31 9.55
C GLY A 46 10.39 2.04 9.52
N PRO A 47 9.80 1.74 10.69
CA PRO A 47 8.37 1.44 10.81
C PRO A 47 7.49 2.60 10.32
N THR A 48 6.62 2.32 9.35
CA THR A 48 5.82 3.35 8.67
C THR A 48 4.32 3.08 8.79
N ARG A 49 3.56 4.08 9.22
CA ARG A 49 2.09 4.06 9.24
C ARG A 49 1.53 5.24 8.45
N VAL A 50 0.71 4.97 7.44
CA VAL A 50 0.08 6.01 6.61
C VAL A 50 -1.43 5.86 6.65
N ARG A 51 -2.13 6.96 6.95
CA ARG A 51 -3.58 7.12 6.79
C ARG A 51 -3.84 8.25 5.80
N ALA A 52 -4.50 7.97 4.68
CA ALA A 52 -4.74 8.98 3.66
C ALA A 52 -6.16 8.91 3.06
N ALA A 53 -6.70 10.05 2.64
CA ALA A 53 -7.98 10.12 1.90
C ALA A 53 -7.79 10.51 0.41
N GLY A 54 -6.55 10.55 -0.08
CA GLY A 54 -6.23 10.90 -1.46
C GLY A 54 -5.08 10.07 -2.04
N PRO A 55 -4.62 10.42 -3.26
CA PRO A 55 -3.56 9.71 -3.96
C PRO A 55 -2.30 9.55 -3.11
N THR A 56 -1.86 8.31 -2.89
CA THR A 56 -0.74 8.03 -1.96
C THR A 56 0.35 7.21 -2.62
N ARG A 57 1.59 7.68 -2.50
CA ARG A 57 2.79 6.91 -2.86
C ARG A 57 3.63 6.65 -1.62
N VAL A 58 3.89 5.38 -1.31
CA VAL A 58 4.73 4.98 -0.17
C VAL A 58 5.94 4.21 -0.69
N ARG A 59 7.13 4.63 -0.27
CA ARG A 59 8.39 3.91 -0.40
C ARG A 59 8.98 3.73 1.00
N ALA A 60 9.04 2.50 1.50
CA ALA A 60 9.52 2.25 2.85
C ALA A 60 10.54 1.11 2.89
N ALA A 61 11.54 1.22 3.75
CA ALA A 61 12.38 0.11 4.17
C ALA A 61 12.00 -0.22 5.62
N GLY A 62 11.34 -1.36 5.85
CA GLY A 62 10.83 -1.77 7.16
C GLY A 62 9.32 -2.01 7.20
N PRO A 63 8.78 -2.36 8.39
CA PRO A 63 7.37 -2.70 8.56
C PRO A 63 6.44 -1.57 8.14
N THR A 64 5.51 -1.85 7.24
CA THR A 64 4.65 -0.83 6.62
C THR A 64 3.17 -1.13 6.82
N ARG A 65 2.41 -0.15 7.31
CA ARG A 65 0.95 -0.20 7.38
C ARG A 65 0.34 0.99 6.64
N VAL A 66 -0.51 0.73 5.66
CA VAL A 66 -1.19 1.78 4.89
C VAL A 66 -2.70 1.55 4.96
N ARG A 67 -3.45 2.59 5.33
CA ARG A 67 -4.91 2.66 5.18
C ARG A 67 -5.24 3.88 4.33
N ALA A 68 -5.82 3.69 3.16
CA ALA A 68 -6.10 4.81 2.26
C ALA A 68 -7.46 4.70 1.55
N ALA A 69 -8.09 5.83 1.31
CA ALA A 69 -9.12 5.97 0.28
C ALA A 69 -8.51 6.66 -0.93
N GLY A 70 -8.79 6.15 -2.13
CA GLY A 70 -8.23 6.63 -3.40
C GLY A 70 -7.01 5.83 -3.91
N PRO A 71 -6.44 6.27 -5.05
CA PRO A 71 -5.36 5.54 -5.73
C PRO A 71 -4.09 5.43 -4.88
N ARG A 72 -3.49 4.23 -4.83
CA ARG A 72 -2.23 4.01 -4.11
C ARG A 72 -1.17 3.24 -4.89
N ARG A 73 0.09 3.58 -4.59
CA ARG A 73 1.27 2.79 -4.95
C ARG A 73 2.13 2.58 -3.71
N VAL A 74 2.30 1.32 -3.31
CA VAL A 74 3.12 0.93 -2.16
C VAL A 74 4.30 0.10 -2.65
N ARG A 75 5.50 0.55 -2.30
CA ARG A 75 6.75 -0.21 -2.42
C ARG A 75 7.36 -0.27 -1.03
N ALA A 76 7.49 -1.46 -0.48
CA ALA A 76 8.10 -1.63 0.83
C ALA A 76 9.06 -2.80 0.81
N ALA A 77 10.21 -2.69 1.46
CA ALA A 77 11.07 -3.82 1.78
C ALA A 77 10.73 -4.28 3.21
N GLY A 78 10.16 -5.49 3.35
CA GLY A 78 9.73 -6.03 4.63
C GLY A 78 8.19 -6.11 4.82
N PRO A 79 7.74 -6.52 6.01
CA PRO A 79 6.34 -6.87 6.25
C PRO A 79 5.37 -5.72 5.97
N SER A 80 4.34 -6.00 5.17
CA SER A 80 3.42 -4.97 4.69
C SER A 80 1.95 -5.33 4.91
N ARG A 81 1.18 -4.39 5.44
CA ARG A 81 -0.30 -4.48 5.54
C ARG A 81 -0.96 -3.29 4.88
N VAL A 82 -1.84 -3.54 3.92
CA VAL A 82 -2.36 -2.49 3.05
C VAL A 82 -3.88 -2.61 2.92
N ARG A 83 -4.63 -1.68 3.54
CA ARG A 83 -6.09 -1.55 3.42
C ARG A 83 -6.45 -0.37 2.51
N ALA A 84 -7.22 -0.58 1.44
CA ALA A 84 -7.67 0.53 0.60
C ALA A 84 -9.07 0.35 0.02
N ALA A 85 -9.69 1.49 -0.22
CA ALA A 85 -10.78 1.65 -1.17
C ALA A 85 -10.25 2.42 -2.38
N GLY A 86 -10.28 1.82 -3.56
CA GLY A 86 -9.78 2.37 -4.82
C GLY A 86 -8.55 1.66 -5.40
N PRO A 87 -8.08 2.13 -6.58
CA PRO A 87 -7.02 1.48 -7.35
C PRO A 87 -5.72 1.30 -6.57
N THR A 88 -5.21 0.08 -6.55
CA THR A 88 -4.11 -0.32 -5.68
C THR A 88 -2.99 -0.99 -6.47
N ARG A 89 -1.75 -0.56 -6.25
CA ARG A 89 -0.55 -1.31 -6.65
C ARG A 89 0.37 -1.53 -5.44
N VAL A 90 0.75 -2.77 -5.19
CA VAL A 90 1.62 -3.18 -4.08
C VAL A 90 2.78 -4.00 -4.64
N ARG A 91 4.02 -3.61 -4.30
CA ARG A 91 5.23 -4.39 -4.59
C ARG A 91 6.06 -4.53 -3.32
N VAL A 92 6.24 -5.76 -2.83
CA VAL A 92 6.87 -6.01 -1.54
C VAL A 92 7.72 -7.29 -1.60
N PRO A 93 9.05 -7.23 -1.44
CA PRO A 93 9.84 -8.38 -1.02
C PRO A 93 9.55 -8.61 0.47
N GLY A 94 8.85 -9.70 0.79
CA GLY A 94 8.48 -10.09 2.15
C GLY A 94 6.96 -10.31 2.38
N PRO A 95 6.59 -10.65 3.63
CA PRO A 95 5.21 -10.98 3.98
C PRO A 95 4.24 -9.84 3.71
N THR A 96 3.17 -10.13 2.99
CA THR A 96 2.25 -9.11 2.48
C THR A 96 0.80 -9.46 2.76
N GLY A 97 0.07 -8.52 3.39
CA GLY A 97 -1.38 -8.58 3.60
C GLY A 97 -2.08 -7.44 2.90
N VAL A 98 -3.02 -7.73 2.00
CA VAL A 98 -3.77 -6.73 1.24
C VAL A 98 -5.27 -6.95 1.46
N CYS A 99 -5.97 -5.88 1.87
CA CYS A 99 -7.41 -5.79 1.70
C CYS A 99 -7.70 -4.61 0.74
N ALA A 100 -8.39 -4.87 -0.35
CA ALA A 100 -8.72 -3.84 -1.34
C ALA A 100 -10.20 -3.94 -1.73
N ALA A 101 -10.90 -2.81 -1.70
CA ALA A 101 -12.16 -2.62 -2.40
C ALA A 101 -11.85 -1.83 -3.68
N GLY A 102 -12.02 -2.44 -4.85
CA GLY A 102 -11.63 -1.93 -6.16
C GLY A 102 -10.38 -2.59 -6.75
N PRO A 103 -9.96 -2.14 -7.96
CA PRO A 103 -8.91 -2.80 -8.72
C PRO A 103 -7.58 -2.89 -7.98
N SER A 104 -6.98 -4.08 -7.91
CA SER A 104 -5.71 -4.28 -7.20
C SER A 104 -4.69 -5.08 -8.01
N ARG A 105 -3.43 -4.68 -7.90
CA ARG A 105 -2.28 -5.45 -8.39
C ARG A 105 -1.29 -5.64 -7.26
N VAL A 106 -0.98 -6.88 -6.94
CA VAL A 106 -0.07 -7.28 -5.88
C VAL A 106 1.06 -8.08 -6.49
N HIS A 107 2.29 -7.69 -6.20
CA HIS A 107 3.49 -8.45 -6.53
C HIS A 107 4.29 -8.60 -5.24
N ALA A 108 4.52 -9.83 -4.79
CA ALA A 108 5.26 -10.07 -3.57
C ALA A 108 6.19 -11.28 -3.66
N ALA A 109 7.39 -11.14 -3.12
CA ALA A 109 8.32 -12.26 -2.95
C ALA A 109 8.26 -12.71 -1.49
N GLY A 110 7.28 -13.54 -1.15
CA GLY A 110 7.03 -14.02 0.21
C GLY A 110 5.56 -14.34 0.49
N PRO A 111 5.24 -14.76 1.74
CA PRO A 111 3.88 -15.15 2.12
C PRO A 111 2.87 -14.02 1.89
N THR A 112 1.85 -14.30 1.10
CA THR A 112 0.91 -13.30 0.61
C THR A 112 -0.52 -13.66 1.01
N ARG A 113 -1.24 -12.71 1.61
CA ARG A 113 -2.68 -12.80 1.88
C ARG A 113 -3.39 -11.65 1.19
N VAL A 114 -4.35 -11.94 0.31
CA VAL A 114 -5.15 -10.94 -0.39
C VAL A 114 -6.62 -11.19 -0.11
N HIS A 115 -7.33 -10.12 0.24
CA HIS A 115 -8.79 -10.05 0.23
C HIS A 115 -9.19 -8.91 -0.70
N ALA A 116 -9.91 -9.20 -1.78
CA ALA A 116 -10.23 -8.22 -2.80
C ALA A 116 -11.72 -8.25 -3.14
N ALA A 117 -12.41 -7.12 -2.98
CA ALA A 117 -13.72 -6.90 -3.59
C ALA A 117 -13.50 -6.16 -4.91
N GLY A 118 -13.66 -6.83 -6.04
CA GLY A 118 -13.35 -6.32 -7.39
C GLY A 118 -12.09 -6.90 -8.03
N PRO A 119 -11.74 -6.44 -9.25
CA PRO A 119 -10.71 -7.07 -10.07
C PRO A 119 -9.33 -7.11 -9.40
N SER A 120 -8.69 -8.27 -9.35
CA SER A 120 -7.36 -8.40 -8.74
C SER A 120 -6.38 -9.21 -9.57
N GLN A 121 -5.12 -8.78 -9.54
CA GLN A 121 -3.99 -9.54 -10.08
C GLN A 121 -2.98 -9.75 -8.96
N VAL A 122 -2.65 -11.00 -8.68
CA VAL A 122 -1.70 -11.40 -7.64
C VAL A 122 -0.56 -12.16 -8.30
N ARG A 123 0.67 -11.69 -8.09
CA ARG A 123 1.91 -12.40 -8.38
C ARG A 123 2.63 -12.64 -7.06
N ALA A 124 2.89 -13.88 -6.71
CA ALA A 124 3.52 -14.24 -5.44
C ALA A 124 4.61 -15.29 -5.64
N ASP A 125 5.86 -14.96 -5.32
CA ASP A 125 6.98 -15.90 -5.42
C ASP A 125 7.09 -16.71 -4.10
N GLY A 126 5.94 -17.15 -3.57
CA GLY A 126 5.80 -17.82 -2.28
C GLY A 126 4.34 -18.15 -1.96
N PRO A 127 4.04 -18.67 -0.75
CA PRO A 127 2.69 -19.10 -0.38
C PRO A 127 1.66 -17.99 -0.53
N ALA A 128 0.56 -18.27 -1.22
CA ALA A 128 -0.50 -17.31 -1.50
C ALA A 128 -1.85 -17.77 -0.95
N ARG A 129 -2.54 -16.88 -0.25
CA ARG A 129 -3.96 -17.05 0.11
C ARG A 129 -4.75 -15.88 -0.46
N VAL A 130 -5.70 -16.16 -1.32
CA VAL A 130 -6.48 -15.13 -2.00
C VAL A 130 -7.97 -15.41 -1.78
N ARG A 131 -8.67 -14.42 -1.22
CA ARG A 131 -10.12 -14.37 -1.12
C ARG A 131 -10.61 -13.23 -2.01
N ALA A 132 -11.56 -13.49 -2.88
CA ALA A 132 -12.05 -12.44 -3.74
C ALA A 132 -13.53 -12.53 -4.08
N ASP A 133 -14.11 -11.34 -4.20
CA ASP A 133 -15.49 -11.11 -4.62
C ASP A 133 -15.37 -10.35 -5.95
N GLY A 134 -15.03 -11.08 -7.02
CA GLY A 134 -14.74 -10.53 -8.35
C GLY A 134 -13.61 -11.23 -9.10
N PRO A 135 -13.32 -10.82 -10.35
CA PRO A 135 -12.38 -11.53 -11.22
C PRO A 135 -10.94 -11.44 -10.69
N VAL A 136 -10.26 -12.59 -10.63
CA VAL A 136 -8.89 -12.70 -10.13
C VAL A 136 -7.98 -13.41 -11.12
N ARG A 137 -6.77 -12.90 -11.27
CA ARG A 137 -5.65 -13.64 -11.86
C ARG A 137 -4.56 -13.85 -10.81
N VAL A 138 -4.30 -15.10 -10.45
CA VAL A 138 -3.20 -15.47 -9.54
C VAL A 138 -2.10 -16.16 -10.34
N ARG A 139 -0.86 -15.71 -10.16
CA ARG A 139 0.35 -16.46 -10.52
C ARG A 139 1.17 -16.60 -9.25
N ALA A 140 1.51 -17.83 -8.87
CA ALA A 140 2.33 -18.04 -7.70
C ALA A 140 3.25 -19.24 -7.89
N ASP A 141 4.48 -19.10 -7.42
CA ASP A 141 5.51 -20.14 -7.48
C ASP A 141 5.54 -20.96 -6.17
N GLY A 142 4.42 -20.99 -5.44
CA GLY A 142 4.26 -21.66 -4.15
C GLY A 142 2.82 -22.08 -3.86
N PRO A 143 2.58 -22.72 -2.69
CA PRO A 143 1.26 -23.27 -2.37
C PRO A 143 0.21 -22.15 -2.34
N THR A 144 -0.86 -22.37 -3.11
CA THR A 144 -1.90 -21.36 -3.34
C THR A 144 -3.25 -21.85 -2.86
N ARG A 145 -3.90 -21.09 -1.99
CA ARG A 145 -5.31 -21.27 -1.63
C ARG A 145 -6.12 -20.11 -2.19
N PHE A 146 -7.00 -20.41 -3.13
CA PHE A 146 -7.92 -19.46 -3.73
C PHE A 146 -9.34 -19.75 -3.26
N GLN A 147 -10.05 -18.72 -2.80
CA GLN A 147 -11.48 -18.75 -2.51
C GLN A 147 -12.14 -17.58 -3.22
N SER A 148 -13.19 -17.87 -3.96
CA SER A 148 -13.96 -16.89 -4.71
C SER A 148 -15.41 -17.04 -4.33
N THR A 149 -16.07 -15.96 -3.93
CA THR A 149 -17.53 -15.91 -3.94
C THR A 149 -17.93 -15.34 -5.29
N LEU A 150 -18.16 -16.22 -6.26
CA LEU A 150 -18.91 -15.83 -7.45
C LEU A 150 -20.33 -15.52 -6.97
N TYR A 151 -20.86 -14.35 -7.32
CA TYR A 151 -22.31 -14.20 -7.41
C TYR A 151 -22.76 -15.24 -8.45
N GLU A 152 -23.63 -16.16 -8.06
CA GLU A 152 -24.56 -16.79 -9.01
C GLU A 152 -25.34 -15.71 -9.76
#